data_AF-A0A2Z3HHY4-F1
#
_entry.id   AF-A0A2Z3HHY4-F1
#
_cell.length_a   1.000
_cell.length_b   1.000
_cell.length_c   1.000
_cell.angle_alpha   90.00
_cell.angle_beta   90.00
_cell.angle_gamma   90.00
#
_symmetry.space_group_name_H-M   'P 1'
#
loop_
_entity.id
_entity.type
_entity.pdbx_description
1 polymer ?
#
loop_
_entity_poly.entity_id
_entity_poly.type
_entity_poly.pdbx_seq_one_letter_code
_entity_poly.pdbx_strand_id
1 'polypeptide(L)'
;MLWYTEYTAQASVTVPHFVRCAECGCQYVYETEYTGTGSGVALYNINQRGTRSRVRDRAESELAEQLADPRHYEPIPCPDCFRYQPYMRGAIAAARYDWLAPVGWFLLALGTIGPLLSIPMLVTSGASIVFWIFFGSGAAVSATGALVLLLRGQLKAGCRPNRGRIAHRERVARERAARLVAYQAYQARRVRRLYTRRRRRRGRRAGPPLTVDWWLPPSAFYGDGFVIGLSDDERVEVPMPSDAEPGDVVEVRPLTPRAEPFRVRLRAMRAHPGEYRLE
;
A
#
# COMPACT_ATOMS: atom_id res chain seq x y z
N MET A 1 -28.69 -31.36 -1.81
CA MET A 1 -28.28 -30.06 -2.41
C MET A 1 -28.29 -29.02 -1.29
N LEU A 2 -27.12 -28.58 -0.82
CA LEU A 2 -27.03 -27.54 0.21
C LEU A 2 -27.17 -26.17 -0.47
N TRP A 3 -28.18 -25.39 -0.07
CA TRP A 3 -28.37 -24.02 -0.57
C TRP A 3 -27.54 -23.07 0.28
N TYR A 4 -26.61 -22.36 -0.35
CA TYR A 4 -25.78 -21.36 0.30
C TYR A 4 -25.66 -20.10 -0.57
N THR A 5 -25.51 -18.94 0.08
CA THR A 5 -25.23 -17.67 -0.59
C THR A 5 -23.89 -17.15 -0.10
N GLU A 6 -22.97 -16.88 -1.02
CA GLU A 6 -21.69 -16.24 -0.73
C GLU A 6 -21.85 -14.71 -0.73
N TYR A 7 -21.24 -14.05 0.25
CA TYR A 7 -21.17 -12.60 0.35
C TYR A 7 -19.70 -12.17 0.34
N THR A 8 -19.41 -11.16 -0.45
CA THR A 8 -18.13 -10.47 -0.48
C THR A 8 -18.33 -8.99 -0.17
N ALA A 9 -17.39 -8.39 0.55
CA ALA A 9 -17.34 -6.94 0.76
C ALA A 9 -15.90 -6.46 0.54
N GLN A 10 -15.78 -5.23 0.07
CA GLN A 10 -14.51 -4.57 -0.19
C GLN A 10 -14.54 -3.20 0.48
N ALA A 11 -13.47 -2.86 1.18
CA ALA A 11 -13.21 -1.52 1.71
C ALA A 11 -11.90 -1.02 1.10
N SER A 12 -11.91 0.18 0.52
CA SER A 12 -10.71 0.78 -0.05
C SER A 12 -10.46 2.21 0.46
N VAL A 13 -9.18 2.57 0.54
CA VAL A 13 -8.75 3.93 0.87
C VAL A 13 -7.47 4.26 0.11
N THR A 14 -7.38 5.49 -0.39
CA THR A 14 -6.18 6.01 -1.02
C THR A 14 -5.41 6.86 -0.02
N VAL A 15 -4.15 6.50 0.23
CA VAL A 15 -3.27 7.20 1.17
C VAL A 15 -2.06 7.75 0.42
N PRO A 16 -1.77 9.05 0.52
CA PRO A 16 -0.54 9.62 -0.01
C PRO A 16 0.66 9.29 0.88
N HIS A 17 1.72 8.82 0.26
CA HIS A 17 3.01 8.53 0.86
C HIS A 17 3.98 9.67 0.57
N PHE A 18 4.62 10.20 1.60
CA PHE A 18 5.65 11.22 1.47
C PHE A 18 7.05 10.59 1.48
N VAL A 19 7.88 10.98 0.51
CA VAL A 19 9.26 10.50 0.37
C VAL A 19 10.20 11.66 0.06
N ARG A 20 11.34 11.70 0.73
CA ARG A 20 12.53 12.46 0.33
C ARG A 20 13.55 11.52 -0.28
N CYS A 21 14.01 11.84 -1.49
CA CYS A 21 14.99 11.00 -2.16
C CYS A 21 16.37 11.11 -1.49
N ALA A 22 16.96 9.96 -1.14
CA ALA A 22 18.30 9.89 -0.55
C ALA A 22 19.43 10.32 -1.50
N GLU A 23 19.17 10.37 -2.82
CA GLU A 23 20.21 10.64 -3.83
C GLU A 23 20.20 12.11 -4.28
N CYS A 24 19.02 12.67 -4.60
CA CYS A 24 18.90 14.05 -5.10
C CYS A 24 18.15 15.00 -4.16
N GLY A 25 17.63 14.52 -3.03
CA GLY A 25 16.86 15.34 -2.07
C GLY A 25 15.44 15.71 -2.52
N CYS A 26 14.99 15.26 -3.71
CA CYS A 26 13.65 15.53 -4.22
C CYS A 26 12.58 15.11 -3.19
N GLN A 27 11.65 16.02 -2.84
CA GLN A 27 10.47 15.68 -2.05
C GLN A 27 9.32 15.33 -3.00
N TYR A 28 8.82 14.11 -2.90
CA TYR A 28 7.77 13.61 -3.76
C TYR A 28 6.72 12.82 -2.99
N VAL A 29 5.54 12.74 -3.59
CA VAL A 29 4.36 12.07 -3.06
C VAL A 29 3.87 11.07 -4.11
N TYR A 30 3.43 9.91 -3.66
CA TYR A 30 2.70 8.97 -4.48
C TYR A 30 1.49 8.44 -3.71
N GLU A 31 0.43 8.07 -4.42
CA GLU A 31 -0.81 7.60 -3.81
C GLU A 31 -0.90 6.08 -3.90
N THR A 32 -1.06 5.39 -2.76
CA THR A 32 -1.31 3.95 -2.73
C THR A 32 -2.76 3.69 -2.36
N GLU A 33 -3.44 2.86 -3.15
CA GLU A 33 -4.77 2.36 -2.83
C GLU A 33 -4.62 1.08 -2.02
N TYR A 34 -5.15 1.11 -0.81
CA TYR A 34 -5.25 -0.04 0.08
C TYR A 34 -6.65 -0.63 -0.06
N THR A 35 -6.74 -1.96 -0.06
CA THR A 35 -8.00 -2.68 -0.21
C THR A 35 -8.04 -3.86 0.74
N GLY A 36 -9.00 -3.86 1.66
CA GLY A 36 -9.37 -5.02 2.47
C GLY A 36 -10.57 -5.75 1.88
N THR A 37 -10.58 -7.08 1.98
CA THR A 37 -11.59 -7.97 1.43
C THR A 37 -12.17 -8.88 2.51
N GLY A 38 -13.50 -8.91 2.61
CA GLY A 38 -14.20 -9.88 3.43
C GLY A 38 -14.93 -10.87 2.54
N SER A 39 -14.92 -12.14 2.92
CA SER A 39 -15.83 -13.17 2.37
C SER A 39 -16.52 -13.94 3.49
N GLY A 40 -17.73 -14.42 3.21
CA GLY A 40 -18.52 -15.20 4.15
C GLY A 40 -19.73 -15.85 3.50
N VAL A 41 -20.21 -16.95 4.08
CA VAL A 41 -21.31 -17.76 3.52
C VAL A 41 -22.51 -17.78 4.46
N ALA A 42 -23.72 -17.65 3.92
CA ALA A 42 -24.96 -17.90 4.64
C ALA A 42 -25.61 -19.20 4.15
N LEU A 43 -25.63 -20.22 5.01
CA LEU A 43 -26.30 -21.49 4.75
C LEU A 43 -27.82 -21.32 4.91
N TYR A 44 -28.59 -21.86 3.96
CA TYR A 44 -30.06 -21.82 3.97
C TYR A 44 -30.67 -20.42 4.15
N ASN A 45 -29.96 -19.37 3.73
CA ASN A 45 -30.36 -17.97 3.91
C ASN A 45 -30.61 -17.57 5.37
N ILE A 46 -30.09 -18.33 6.33
CA ILE A 46 -30.16 -18.00 7.75
C ILE A 46 -29.12 -16.90 8.04
N ASN A 47 -29.55 -15.84 8.72
CA ASN A 47 -28.69 -14.75 9.18
C ASN A 47 -27.93 -13.97 8.09
N GLN A 48 -28.55 -13.72 6.93
CA GLN A 48 -27.93 -12.94 5.84
C GLN A 48 -27.44 -11.55 6.30
N ARG A 49 -28.22 -10.85 7.15
CA ARG A 49 -27.85 -9.52 7.67
C ARG A 49 -26.58 -9.60 8.52
N GLY A 50 -26.49 -10.56 9.44
CA GLY A 50 -25.32 -10.75 10.27
C GLY A 50 -24.10 -11.23 9.48
N THR A 51 -24.29 -12.01 8.41
CA THR A 51 -23.19 -12.36 7.50
C THR A 51 -22.68 -11.12 6.75
N ARG A 52 -23.56 -10.28 6.19
CA ARG A 52 -23.15 -9.04 5.51
C ARG A 52 -22.38 -8.09 6.43
N SER A 53 -22.84 -7.92 7.69
CA SER A 53 -22.12 -7.10 8.68
C SER A 53 -20.72 -7.67 8.93
N ARG A 54 -20.62 -8.97 9.26
CA ARG A 54 -19.32 -9.62 9.55
C ARG A 54 -18.35 -9.58 8.37
N VAL A 55 -18.85 -9.74 7.14
CA VAL A 55 -18.04 -9.66 5.92
C VAL A 55 -17.51 -8.23 5.73
N ARG A 56 -18.33 -7.20 6.01
CA ARG A 56 -17.89 -5.82 6.00
C ARG A 56 -16.86 -5.53 7.10
N ASP A 57 -17.12 -5.95 8.33
CA ASP A 57 -16.22 -5.76 9.47
C ASP A 57 -14.86 -6.42 9.20
N ARG A 58 -14.85 -7.59 8.54
CA ARG A 58 -13.64 -8.27 8.09
C ARG A 58 -12.88 -7.48 7.01
N ALA A 59 -13.59 -6.91 6.03
CA ALA A 59 -12.96 -6.07 5.00
C ALA A 59 -12.33 -4.80 5.61
N GLU A 60 -13.03 -4.17 6.57
CA GLU A 60 -12.53 -3.00 7.30
C GLU A 60 -11.35 -3.36 8.23
N SER A 61 -11.38 -4.54 8.86
CA SER A 61 -10.28 -5.03 9.72
C SER A 61 -9.02 -5.35 8.90
N GLU A 62 -9.15 -6.07 7.78
CA GLU A 62 -8.02 -6.33 6.88
C GLU A 62 -7.44 -5.02 6.34
N LEU A 63 -8.29 -4.05 5.98
CA LEU A 63 -7.82 -2.74 5.55
C LEU A 63 -7.04 -2.02 6.68
N ALA A 64 -7.53 -2.07 7.91
CA ALA A 64 -6.84 -1.49 9.06
C ALA A 64 -5.48 -2.15 9.32
N GLU A 65 -5.38 -3.48 9.20
CA GLU A 65 -4.12 -4.22 9.33
C GLU A 65 -3.11 -3.81 8.25
N GLN A 66 -3.54 -3.67 6.99
CA GLN A 66 -2.67 -3.22 5.89
C GLN A 66 -2.17 -1.77 6.10
N LEU A 67 -3.01 -0.89 6.64
CA LEU A 67 -2.64 0.48 6.96
C LEU A 67 -1.68 0.55 8.16
N ALA A 68 -1.84 -0.36 9.13
CA ALA A 68 -0.98 -0.43 10.31
C ALA A 68 0.43 -0.94 9.99
N ASP A 69 0.61 -1.84 9.01
CA ASP A 69 1.92 -2.41 8.69
C ASP A 69 2.87 -1.38 8.03
N PRO A 70 3.91 -0.86 8.73
CA PRO A 70 4.83 0.14 8.20
C PRO A 70 5.67 -0.36 7.02
N ARG A 71 5.69 -1.68 6.77
CA ARG A 71 6.42 -2.31 5.67
C ARG A 71 5.58 -2.35 4.39
N HIS A 72 4.28 -2.08 4.48
CA HIS A 72 3.38 -2.09 3.34
C HIS A 72 3.48 -0.78 2.55
N TYR A 73 4.45 -0.73 1.64
CA TYR A 73 4.61 0.36 0.70
C TYR A 73 4.94 -0.16 -0.71
N GLU A 74 4.44 0.54 -1.72
CA GLU A 74 4.77 0.27 -3.11
C GLU A 74 6.11 0.91 -3.48
N PRO A 75 7.08 0.19 -4.08
CA PRO A 75 8.35 0.78 -4.46
C PRO A 75 8.17 1.70 -5.67
N ILE A 76 8.22 3.01 -5.45
CA ILE A 76 8.11 4.04 -6.49
C ILE A 76 9.44 4.83 -6.60
N PRO A 77 10.07 4.91 -7.80
CA PRO A 77 11.32 5.64 -7.99
C PRO A 77 11.12 7.17 -7.91
N CYS A 78 12.16 7.94 -7.52
CA CYS A 78 12.06 9.42 -7.50
C CYS A 78 11.75 9.97 -8.91
N PRO A 79 10.85 10.96 -9.03
CA PRO A 79 10.47 11.57 -10.31
C PRO A 79 11.60 12.36 -10.98
N ASP A 80 12.66 12.72 -10.25
CA ASP A 80 13.77 13.51 -10.79
C ASP A 80 14.96 12.65 -11.23
N CYS A 81 15.42 11.72 -10.38
CA CYS A 81 16.61 10.91 -10.65
C CYS A 81 16.29 9.45 -11.05
N PHE A 82 15.03 9.04 -10.99
CA PHE A 82 14.54 7.70 -11.34
C PHE A 82 15.21 6.54 -10.58
N ARG A 83 15.76 6.82 -9.39
CA ARG A 83 16.32 5.82 -8.49
C ARG A 83 15.30 5.43 -7.43
N TYR A 84 15.24 4.13 -7.13
CA TYR A 84 14.53 3.62 -5.95
C TYR A 84 15.34 3.92 -4.69
N GLN A 85 14.63 4.20 -3.59
CA GLN A 85 15.24 4.45 -2.30
C GLN A 85 15.90 3.17 -1.73
N PRO A 86 16.96 3.28 -0.92
CA PRO A 86 17.65 2.11 -0.36
C PRO A 86 16.73 1.16 0.41
N TYR A 87 15.79 1.68 1.20
CA TYR A 87 14.85 0.86 1.97
C TYR A 87 13.84 0.11 1.07
N MET A 88 13.56 0.60 -0.14
CA MET A 88 12.63 -0.06 -1.08
C MET A 88 13.21 -1.33 -1.72
N ARG A 89 14.52 -1.58 -1.60
CA ARG A 89 15.18 -2.74 -2.23
C ARG A 89 14.58 -4.07 -1.77
N GLY A 90 14.22 -4.17 -0.49
CA GLY A 90 13.63 -5.38 0.08
C GLY A 90 12.28 -5.72 -0.56
N ALA A 91 11.39 -4.72 -0.71
CA ALA A 91 10.09 -4.89 -1.34
C ALA A 91 10.21 -5.29 -2.82
N ILE A 92 11.14 -4.66 -3.57
CA ILE A 92 11.37 -5.01 -4.98
C ILE A 92 11.92 -6.43 -5.12
N ALA A 93 12.87 -6.81 -4.26
CA ALA A 93 13.44 -8.15 -4.23
C ALA A 93 12.40 -9.21 -3.86
N ALA A 94 11.52 -8.91 -2.90
CA ALA A 94 10.37 -9.72 -2.53
C ALA A 94 9.44 -9.94 -3.73
N ALA A 95 8.94 -8.86 -4.33
CA ALA A 95 8.03 -8.93 -5.48
C ALA A 95 8.62 -9.73 -6.67
N ARG A 96 9.93 -9.65 -6.90
CA ARG A 96 10.58 -10.35 -8.03
C ARG A 96 10.84 -11.83 -7.78
N TYR A 97 11.13 -12.23 -6.54
CA TYR A 97 11.67 -13.57 -6.24
C TYR A 97 10.81 -14.38 -5.26
N ASP A 98 9.71 -13.83 -4.74
CA ASP A 98 8.83 -14.57 -3.81
C ASP A 98 8.09 -15.73 -4.45
N TRP A 99 7.85 -15.67 -5.76
CA TRP A 99 7.26 -16.78 -6.51
C TRP A 99 8.15 -18.05 -6.52
N LEU A 100 9.47 -17.92 -6.29
CA LEU A 100 10.37 -19.08 -6.17
C LEU A 100 10.16 -19.86 -4.88
N ALA A 101 9.60 -19.24 -3.84
CA ALA A 101 9.38 -19.89 -2.55
C ALA A 101 8.40 -21.07 -2.64
N PRO A 102 7.18 -20.92 -3.19
CA PRO A 102 6.26 -22.03 -3.33
C PRO A 102 6.81 -23.14 -4.24
N VAL A 103 7.57 -22.80 -5.28
CA VAL A 103 8.22 -23.80 -6.15
C VAL A 103 9.24 -24.64 -5.37
N GLY A 104 10.12 -23.99 -4.60
CA GLY A 104 11.12 -24.67 -3.78
C GLY A 104 10.48 -25.57 -2.71
N TRP A 105 9.43 -25.08 -2.03
CA TRP A 105 8.68 -25.86 -1.04
C TRP A 105 7.93 -27.04 -1.67
N PHE A 106 7.34 -26.86 -2.84
CA PHE A 106 6.68 -27.94 -3.58
C PHE A 106 7.67 -29.05 -3.96
N LEU A 107 8.84 -28.70 -4.50
CA LEU A 107 9.88 -29.67 -4.85
C LEU A 107 10.42 -30.39 -3.60
N LEU A 108 10.60 -29.70 -2.48
CA LEU A 108 10.97 -30.33 -1.22
C LEU A 108 9.91 -31.34 -0.77
N ALA A 109 8.63 -30.95 -0.76
CA ALA A 109 7.53 -31.83 -0.36
C ALA A 109 7.36 -33.03 -1.30
N LEU A 110 7.55 -32.84 -2.60
CA LEU A 110 7.48 -33.92 -3.58
C LEU A 110 8.67 -34.88 -3.44
N GLY A 111 9.87 -34.32 -3.23
CA GLY A 111 11.08 -35.09 -3.07
C GLY A 111 11.10 -35.96 -1.81
N THR A 112 10.42 -35.55 -0.73
CA THR A 112 10.33 -36.36 0.51
C THR A 112 9.43 -37.59 0.37
N ILE A 113 8.51 -37.60 -0.60
CA ILE A 113 7.63 -38.75 -0.85
C ILE A 113 8.44 -39.97 -1.31
N GLY A 114 9.46 -39.78 -2.16
CA GLY A 114 10.29 -40.88 -2.68
C GLY A 114 10.94 -41.72 -1.57
N PRO A 115 11.73 -41.11 -0.65
CA PRO A 115 12.29 -41.79 0.50
C PRO A 115 11.22 -42.45 1.38
N LEU A 116 10.08 -41.79 1.64
CA LEU A 116 9.00 -42.37 2.44
C LEU A 116 8.43 -43.65 1.81
N LEU A 117 8.24 -43.66 0.49
CA LEU A 117 7.79 -44.85 -0.24
C LEU A 117 8.86 -45.94 -0.33
N SER A 118 10.15 -45.59 -0.21
CA SER A 118 11.25 -46.55 -0.25
C SER A 118 11.42 -47.34 1.07
N ILE A 119 10.94 -46.81 2.21
CA ILE A 119 11.03 -47.47 3.53
C ILE A 119 10.44 -48.88 3.54
N PRO A 120 9.19 -49.13 3.10
CA PRO A 120 8.64 -50.49 3.12
C PRO A 120 9.43 -51.46 2.24
N MET A 121 9.93 -51.01 1.09
CA MET A 121 10.75 -51.83 0.20
C MET A 121 12.06 -52.28 0.86
N LEU A 122 12.67 -51.39 1.64
CA LEU A 122 13.88 -51.71 2.40
C LEU A 122 13.62 -52.81 3.46
N VAL A 123 12.46 -52.76 4.12
CA VAL A 123 12.07 -53.72 5.17
C VAL A 123 11.74 -55.09 4.58
N THR A 124 11.00 -55.15 3.47
CA THR A 124 10.49 -56.41 2.92
C THR A 124 11.47 -57.12 2.00
N SER A 125 12.27 -56.37 1.25
CA SER A 125 13.04 -56.91 0.12
C SER A 125 14.52 -56.51 0.17
N GLY A 126 14.94 -55.78 1.21
CA GLY A 126 16.29 -55.22 1.30
C GLY A 126 16.56 -54.12 0.27
N ALA A 127 17.82 -53.73 0.14
CA ALA A 127 18.27 -52.64 -0.73
C ALA A 127 18.32 -53.05 -2.21
N SER A 128 17.16 -53.29 -2.81
CA SER A 128 17.01 -53.58 -4.24
C SER A 128 17.33 -52.36 -5.13
N ILE A 129 17.50 -52.57 -6.43
CA ILE A 129 17.68 -51.46 -7.39
C ILE A 129 16.50 -50.47 -7.37
N VAL A 130 15.28 -50.98 -7.16
CA VAL A 130 14.06 -50.17 -7.10
C VAL A 130 14.09 -49.23 -5.90
N PHE A 131 14.57 -49.70 -4.74
CA PHE A 131 14.79 -48.86 -3.56
C PHE A 131 15.70 -47.67 -3.89
N TRP A 132 16.86 -47.93 -4.49
CA TRP A 132 17.82 -46.86 -4.84
C TRP A 132 17.27 -45.86 -5.86
N ILE A 133 16.43 -46.32 -6.80
CA ILE A 133 15.76 -45.42 -7.75
C ILE A 133 14.81 -44.47 -7.02
N PHE A 134 13.92 -44.96 -6.16
CA PHE A 134 12.97 -44.11 -5.43
C PHE A 134 13.67 -43.18 -4.44
N PHE A 135 14.61 -43.71 -3.66
CA PHE A 135 15.37 -42.92 -2.70
C PHE A 135 16.24 -41.87 -3.39
N GLY A 136 17.02 -42.26 -4.39
CA GLY A 136 17.93 -41.37 -5.12
C GLY A 136 17.20 -40.27 -5.88
N SER A 137 16.11 -40.61 -6.58
CA SER A 137 15.30 -39.62 -7.30
C SER A 137 14.63 -38.63 -6.35
N GLY A 138 14.03 -39.09 -5.25
CA GLY A 138 13.42 -38.20 -4.26
C GLY A 138 14.44 -37.31 -3.52
N ALA A 139 15.62 -37.84 -3.22
CA ALA A 139 16.73 -37.07 -2.66
C ALA A 139 17.21 -35.98 -3.65
N ALA A 140 17.35 -36.30 -4.94
CA ALA A 140 17.74 -35.33 -5.96
C ALA A 140 16.69 -34.22 -6.14
N VAL A 141 15.39 -34.56 -6.15
CA VAL A 141 14.29 -33.58 -6.22
C VAL A 141 14.28 -32.69 -4.98
N SER A 142 14.45 -33.26 -3.79
CA SER A 142 14.55 -32.50 -2.53
C SER A 142 15.74 -31.54 -2.54
N ALA A 143 16.92 -32.01 -2.97
CA ALA A 143 18.12 -31.19 -3.07
C ALA A 143 17.93 -30.01 -4.05
N THR A 144 17.21 -30.26 -5.15
CA THR A 144 16.84 -29.20 -6.11
C THR A 144 15.91 -28.17 -5.47
N GLY A 145 14.90 -28.60 -4.71
CA GLY A 145 14.02 -27.70 -3.96
C GLY A 145 14.77 -26.83 -2.94
N ALA A 146 15.69 -27.43 -2.18
CA ALA A 146 16.56 -26.71 -1.25
C ALA A 146 17.45 -25.68 -1.99
N LEU A 147 18.05 -26.07 -3.11
CA LEU A 147 18.86 -25.19 -3.94
C LEU A 147 18.06 -23.98 -4.45
N VAL A 148 16.82 -24.18 -4.90
CA VAL A 148 15.94 -23.08 -5.33
C VAL A 148 15.70 -22.08 -4.20
N LEU A 149 15.45 -22.55 -2.96
CA LEU A 149 15.25 -21.69 -1.80
C LEU A 149 16.52 -20.92 -1.41
N LEU A 150 17.69 -21.57 -1.47
CA LEU A 150 18.99 -20.93 -1.23
C LEU A 150 19.29 -19.86 -2.28
N LEU A 151 19.10 -20.19 -3.57
CA LEU A 151 19.27 -19.25 -4.67
C LEU A 151 18.32 -18.07 -4.56
N ARG A 152 17.07 -18.28 -4.14
CA ARG A 152 16.13 -17.17 -3.83
C ARG A 152 16.72 -16.21 -2.80
N GLY A 153 17.29 -16.73 -1.72
CA GLY A 153 17.94 -15.92 -0.68
C GLY A 153 19.09 -15.07 -1.24
N GLN A 154 19.97 -15.70 -2.03
CA GLN A 154 21.10 -15.01 -2.68
C GLN A 154 20.63 -13.96 -3.71
N LEU A 155 19.64 -14.28 -4.54
CA LEU A 155 19.06 -13.37 -5.54
C LEU A 155 18.40 -12.15 -4.89
N LYS A 156 17.72 -12.36 -3.75
CA LYS A 156 17.17 -11.25 -2.96
C LYS A 156 18.27 -10.34 -2.41
N ALA A 157 19.32 -10.92 -1.81
CA ALA A 157 20.45 -10.17 -1.27
C ALA A 157 21.23 -9.40 -2.36
N GLY A 158 21.39 -10.00 -3.54
CA GLY A 158 22.06 -9.39 -4.69
C GLY A 158 21.21 -8.41 -5.51
N CYS A 159 19.94 -8.18 -5.13
CA CYS A 159 19.03 -7.34 -5.92
C CYS A 159 19.48 -5.87 -5.94
N ARG A 160 19.90 -5.40 -7.12
CA ARG A 160 20.26 -3.99 -7.37
C ARG A 160 19.23 -3.36 -8.31
N PRO A 161 18.10 -2.85 -7.79
CA PRO A 161 16.99 -2.36 -8.64
C PRO A 161 17.40 -1.17 -9.52
N ASN A 162 18.41 -0.40 -9.11
CA ASN A 162 18.90 0.76 -9.84
C ASN A 162 19.87 0.44 -11.00
N ARG A 163 20.29 -0.83 -11.19
CA ARG A 163 21.18 -1.24 -12.29
C ARG A 163 20.43 -1.47 -13.63
N GLY A 164 19.11 -1.61 -13.59
CA GLY A 164 18.28 -1.90 -14.75
C GLY A 164 18.01 -0.70 -15.68
N ARG A 165 17.26 -0.95 -16.76
CA ARG A 165 16.86 0.06 -17.76
C ARG A 165 16.21 1.27 -17.11
N ILE A 166 16.74 2.47 -17.37
CA ILE A 166 16.24 3.73 -16.82
C ILE A 166 14.82 4.03 -17.31
N ALA A 167 14.53 3.78 -18.59
CA ALA A 167 13.22 4.08 -19.21
C ALA A 167 12.02 3.46 -18.48
N HIS A 168 12.16 2.25 -17.92
CA HIS A 168 11.10 1.63 -17.14
C HIS A 168 10.82 2.40 -15.84
N ARG A 169 11.88 2.80 -15.13
CA ARG A 169 11.79 3.54 -13.87
C ARG A 169 11.24 4.95 -14.10
N GLU A 170 11.67 5.59 -15.18
CA GLU A 170 11.15 6.90 -15.60
C GLU A 170 9.64 6.84 -15.86
N ARG A 171 9.15 5.82 -16.59
CA ARG A 171 7.72 5.63 -16.81
C ARG A 171 6.97 5.47 -15.49
N VAL A 172 7.40 4.56 -14.62
CA VAL A 172 6.77 4.34 -13.31
C VAL A 172 6.79 5.62 -12.47
N ALA A 173 7.90 6.36 -12.45
CA ALA A 173 8.01 7.61 -11.69
C ALA A 173 7.00 8.66 -12.19
N ARG A 174 6.90 8.85 -13.51
CA ARG A 174 5.98 9.84 -14.10
C ARG A 174 4.51 9.50 -13.90
N GLU A 175 4.18 8.21 -13.91
CA GLU A 175 2.80 7.73 -13.75
C GLU A 175 2.35 7.76 -12.28
N ARG A 176 3.26 7.47 -11.34
CA ARG A 176 2.91 7.18 -9.94
C ARG A 176 3.35 8.25 -8.95
N ALA A 177 4.38 9.04 -9.26
CA ALA A 177 4.93 10.04 -8.35
C ALA A 177 4.72 11.47 -8.85
N ALA A 178 4.39 12.37 -7.94
CA ALA A 178 4.37 13.81 -8.14
C ALA A 178 5.33 14.49 -7.17
N ARG A 179 6.02 15.55 -7.59
CA ARG A 179 6.73 16.42 -6.64
C ARG A 179 5.74 16.98 -5.60
N LEU A 180 6.20 17.22 -4.36
CA LEU A 180 5.33 17.72 -3.28
C LEU A 180 4.54 18.97 -3.69
N VAL A 181 5.20 19.94 -4.33
CA VAL A 181 4.58 21.18 -4.82
C VAL A 181 3.48 20.90 -5.85
N ALA A 182 3.72 19.95 -6.77
CA ALA A 182 2.72 19.56 -7.76
C ALA A 182 1.53 18.84 -7.11
N TYR A 183 1.77 18.04 -6.07
CA TYR A 183 0.72 17.38 -5.29
C TYR A 183 -0.12 18.39 -4.49
N GLN A 184 0.50 19.39 -3.85
CA GLN A 184 -0.22 20.47 -3.17
C GLN A 184 -1.11 21.26 -4.16
N ALA A 185 -0.61 21.56 -5.36
CA ALA A 185 -1.41 22.18 -6.41
C ALA A 185 -2.59 21.29 -6.85
N TYR A 186 -2.40 19.96 -6.88
CA TYR A 186 -3.48 19.01 -7.14
C TYR A 186 -4.54 19.04 -6.03
N GLN A 187 -4.15 19.06 -4.75
CA GLN A 187 -5.08 19.19 -3.62
C GLN A 187 -5.86 20.52 -3.67
N ALA A 188 -5.18 21.63 -3.95
CA ALA A 188 -5.82 22.94 -4.12
C ALA A 188 -6.89 22.92 -5.22
N ARG A 189 -6.58 22.31 -6.39
CA ARG A 189 -7.56 22.13 -7.48
C ARG A 189 -8.77 21.30 -7.04
N ARG A 190 -8.57 20.24 -6.25
CA ARG A 190 -9.65 19.41 -5.71
C ARG A 190 -10.55 20.21 -4.77
N VAL A 191 -9.97 20.98 -3.86
CA VAL A 191 -10.73 21.86 -2.94
C VAL A 191 -11.49 22.94 -3.70
N ARG A 192 -10.84 23.63 -4.66
CA ARG A 192 -11.48 24.61 -5.56
C ARG A 192 -12.73 24.03 -6.22
N ARG A 193 -12.66 22.82 -6.79
CA ARG A 193 -13.81 22.15 -7.42
C ARG A 193 -14.96 21.88 -6.44
N LEU A 194 -14.67 21.39 -5.23
CA LEU A 194 -15.68 21.11 -4.21
C LEU A 194 -16.34 22.39 -3.70
N TYR A 195 -15.54 23.42 -3.46
CA TYR A 195 -15.97 24.74 -3.03
C TYR A 195 -16.89 25.40 -4.08
N THR A 196 -16.48 25.47 -5.35
CA THR A 196 -17.32 26.03 -6.44
C THR A 196 -18.64 25.25 -6.60
N ARG A 197 -18.59 23.92 -6.49
CA ARG A 197 -19.81 23.07 -6.57
C ARG A 197 -20.78 23.37 -5.44
N ARG A 198 -20.27 23.58 -4.22
CA ARG A 198 -21.10 23.97 -3.07
C ARG A 198 -21.72 25.35 -3.27
N ARG A 199 -20.94 26.34 -3.67
CA ARG A 199 -21.41 27.72 -3.88
C ARG A 199 -22.57 27.77 -4.86
N ARG A 200 -22.49 27.03 -5.97
CA ARG A 200 -23.59 26.91 -6.96
C ARG A 200 -24.89 26.31 -6.40
N ARG A 201 -24.83 25.54 -5.31
CA ARG A 201 -26.00 24.91 -4.67
C ARG A 201 -26.64 25.77 -3.58
N ARG A 202 -25.97 26.84 -3.12
CA ARG A 202 -26.38 27.63 -1.94
C ARG A 202 -27.78 28.26 -2.08
N GLY A 203 -28.26 28.49 -3.30
CA GLY A 203 -29.61 29.01 -3.55
C GLY A 203 -30.77 28.05 -3.22
N ARG A 204 -30.53 26.78 -2.85
CA ARG A 204 -31.60 25.77 -2.68
C ARG A 204 -31.86 25.27 -1.25
N ARG A 205 -30.91 25.43 -0.31
CA ARG A 205 -31.02 25.16 1.15
C ARG A 205 -29.62 25.24 1.77
N ALA A 206 -29.50 25.77 2.98
CA ALA A 206 -28.25 25.78 3.73
C ALA A 206 -27.89 24.35 4.18
N GLY A 207 -26.98 23.69 3.46
CA GLY A 207 -26.42 22.40 3.87
C GLY A 207 -25.33 22.54 4.92
N PRO A 208 -24.92 21.45 5.60
CA PRO A 208 -23.84 21.45 6.60
C PRO A 208 -22.55 22.04 6.02
N PRO A 209 -21.66 22.66 6.82
CA PRO A 209 -20.43 23.29 6.32
C PRO A 209 -19.58 22.31 5.50
N LEU A 210 -18.94 22.82 4.43
CA LEU A 210 -18.03 22.00 3.63
C LEU A 210 -16.86 21.56 4.51
N THR A 211 -16.62 20.26 4.58
CA THR A 211 -15.42 19.70 5.21
C THR A 211 -14.62 18.99 4.12
N VAL A 212 -13.35 19.37 3.96
CA VAL A 212 -12.43 18.74 2.98
C VAL A 212 -11.22 18.16 3.69
N ASP A 213 -10.74 17.01 3.24
CA ASP A 213 -9.47 16.48 3.72
C ASP A 213 -8.30 17.19 3.02
N TRP A 214 -7.26 17.55 3.78
CA TRP A 214 -6.02 18.10 3.27
C TRP A 214 -4.82 17.34 3.84
N TRP A 215 -4.04 16.74 2.95
CA TRP A 215 -2.89 15.92 3.30
C TRP A 215 -1.62 16.77 3.38
N LEU A 216 -0.88 16.61 4.47
CA LEU A 216 0.33 17.34 4.80
C LEU A 216 1.50 16.40 5.06
N PRO A 217 2.72 16.75 4.65
CA PRO A 217 3.91 16.05 5.16
C PRO A 217 4.00 16.24 6.68
N PRO A 218 4.58 15.29 7.45
CA PRO A 218 4.66 15.40 8.91
C PRO A 218 5.28 16.72 9.40
N SER A 219 6.31 17.20 8.71
CA SER A 219 6.99 18.45 9.05
C SER A 219 6.10 19.70 8.96
N ALA A 220 4.99 19.65 8.23
CA ALA A 220 4.09 20.79 8.06
C ALA A 220 3.12 20.99 9.24
N PHE A 221 3.01 20.03 10.15
CA PHE A 221 2.22 20.19 11.38
C PHE A 221 2.89 21.13 12.39
N TYR A 222 4.18 21.44 12.23
CA TYR A 222 4.94 22.34 13.09
C TYR A 222 5.05 23.78 12.57
N GLY A 223 4.34 24.13 11.49
CA GLY A 223 4.35 25.48 10.90
C GLY A 223 3.22 26.38 11.40
N ASP A 224 3.18 27.63 10.94
CA ASP A 224 2.16 28.63 11.35
C ASP A 224 0.82 28.50 10.59
N GLY A 225 0.78 27.68 9.53
CA GLY A 225 -0.38 27.54 8.64
C GLY A 225 0.00 27.52 7.17
N PHE A 226 -1.02 27.52 6.30
CA PHE A 226 -0.82 27.59 4.86
C PHE A 226 -2.00 28.25 4.16
N VAL A 227 -1.77 28.77 2.96
CA VAL A 227 -2.80 29.47 2.16
C VAL A 227 -3.28 28.57 1.03
N ILE A 228 -4.60 28.46 0.87
CA ILE A 228 -5.25 27.77 -0.26
C ILE A 228 -5.87 28.83 -1.19
N GLY A 229 -5.50 28.80 -2.47
CA GLY A 229 -6.15 29.59 -3.51
C GLY A 229 -7.43 28.91 -4.01
N LEU A 230 -8.59 29.55 -3.82
CA LEU A 230 -9.91 29.04 -4.24
C LEU A 230 -10.35 29.56 -5.60
N SER A 231 -9.99 30.79 -5.97
CA SER A 231 -10.14 31.40 -7.30
C SER A 231 -8.94 32.32 -7.54
N ASP A 232 -8.95 33.13 -8.60
CA ASP A 232 -7.88 34.12 -8.83
C ASP A 232 -7.95 35.27 -7.80
N ASP A 233 -9.16 35.51 -7.26
CA ASP A 233 -9.49 36.57 -6.30
C ASP A 233 -9.90 36.07 -4.90
N GLU A 234 -9.99 34.76 -4.67
CA GLU A 234 -10.39 34.17 -3.39
C GLU A 234 -9.25 33.33 -2.79
N ARG A 235 -8.85 33.69 -1.57
CA ARG A 235 -7.82 32.99 -0.79
C ARG A 235 -8.31 32.75 0.62
N VAL A 236 -7.94 31.59 1.16
CA VAL A 236 -8.19 31.25 2.56
C VAL A 236 -6.89 30.82 3.21
N GLU A 237 -6.71 31.23 4.46
CA GLU A 237 -5.66 30.76 5.33
C GLU A 237 -6.19 29.60 6.17
N VAL A 238 -5.42 28.53 6.24
CA VAL A 238 -5.64 27.42 7.17
C VAL A 238 -4.66 27.64 8.31
N PRO A 239 -5.09 28.19 9.46
CA PRO A 239 -4.21 28.33 10.62
C PRO A 239 -3.78 26.94 11.07
N MET A 240 -2.54 26.80 11.54
CA MET A 240 -2.06 25.57 12.14
C MET A 240 -1.90 25.80 13.64
N PRO A 241 -2.80 25.27 14.48
CA PRO A 241 -2.57 25.25 15.92
C PRO A 241 -1.22 24.59 16.25
N SER A 242 -0.51 25.09 17.27
CA SER A 242 0.77 24.51 17.70
C SER A 242 0.64 23.07 18.23
N ASP A 243 -0.58 22.68 18.60
CA ASP A 243 -0.98 21.37 19.09
C ASP A 243 -1.80 20.58 18.03
N ALA A 244 -1.76 20.99 16.76
CA ALA A 244 -2.54 20.34 15.71
C ALA A 244 -2.11 18.88 15.50
N GLU A 245 -3.07 17.98 15.56
CA GLU A 245 -2.88 16.55 15.33
C GLU A 245 -3.51 16.08 14.00
N PRO A 246 -3.00 14.99 13.40
CA PRO A 246 -3.65 14.36 12.25
C PRO A 246 -5.07 13.90 12.59
N GLY A 247 -6.07 14.47 11.93
CA GLY A 247 -7.49 14.23 12.18
C GLY A 247 -8.25 15.48 12.60
N ASP A 248 -7.54 16.51 13.10
CA ASP A 248 -8.14 17.76 13.52
C ASP A 248 -8.88 18.46 12.39
N VAL A 249 -9.98 19.11 12.76
CA VAL A 249 -10.84 19.84 11.83
C VAL A 249 -10.71 21.32 12.14
N VAL A 250 -9.97 22.03 11.28
CA VAL A 250 -9.69 23.45 11.44
C VAL A 250 -10.62 24.29 10.56
N GLU A 251 -11.11 25.39 11.10
CA GLU A 251 -11.89 26.38 10.34
C GLU A 251 -10.96 27.32 9.58
N VAL A 252 -11.18 27.46 8.27
CA VAL A 252 -10.35 28.33 7.44
C VAL A 252 -10.71 29.80 7.66
N ARG A 253 -9.70 30.67 7.65
CA ARG A 253 -9.85 32.13 7.73
C ARG A 253 -9.91 32.71 6.33
N PRO A 254 -11.03 33.33 5.90
CA PRO A 254 -11.08 34.00 4.61
C PRO A 254 -10.15 35.21 4.61
N LEU A 255 -9.18 35.23 3.69
CA LEU A 255 -8.31 36.39 3.47
C LEU A 255 -8.95 37.43 2.54
N THR A 256 -10.05 37.06 1.88
CA THR A 256 -10.76 37.85 0.88
C THR A 256 -12.26 37.87 1.21
N PRO A 257 -12.96 39.02 1.11
CA PRO A 257 -14.37 39.13 1.53
C PRO A 257 -15.35 38.19 0.81
N ARG A 258 -14.98 37.69 -0.37
CA ARG A 258 -15.81 36.78 -1.17
C ARG A 258 -15.65 35.31 -0.77
N ALA A 259 -14.61 34.96 -0.03
CA ALA A 259 -14.35 33.58 0.37
C ALA A 259 -15.31 33.17 1.50
N GLU A 260 -16.08 32.10 1.28
CA GLU A 260 -16.95 31.53 2.30
C GLU A 260 -16.14 30.64 3.25
N PRO A 261 -16.38 30.69 4.57
CA PRO A 261 -15.70 29.81 5.52
C PRO A 261 -16.09 28.35 5.26
N PHE A 262 -15.11 27.47 5.41
CA PHE A 262 -15.27 26.02 5.39
C PHE A 262 -14.27 25.37 6.35
N ARG A 263 -14.39 24.06 6.53
CA ARG A 263 -13.53 23.29 7.43
C ARG A 263 -12.56 22.43 6.64
N VAL A 264 -11.33 22.35 7.12
CA VAL A 264 -10.29 21.47 6.59
C VAL A 264 -9.98 20.43 7.65
N ARG A 265 -10.14 19.15 7.31
CA ARG A 265 -9.62 18.05 8.12
C ARG A 265 -8.17 17.80 7.76
N LEU A 266 -7.27 18.04 8.70
CA LEU A 266 -5.85 17.81 8.55
C LEU A 266 -5.58 16.30 8.51
N ARG A 267 -4.83 15.84 7.51
CA ARG A 267 -4.42 14.44 7.37
C ARG A 267 -2.90 14.38 7.23
N ALA A 268 -2.25 13.51 7.98
CA ALA A 268 -0.82 13.27 7.80
C ALA A 268 -0.59 12.31 6.63
N MET A 269 0.28 12.70 5.69
CA MET A 269 0.83 11.78 4.72
C MET A 269 1.60 10.68 5.44
N ARG A 270 1.57 9.46 4.89
CA ARG A 270 2.35 8.36 5.44
C ARG A 270 3.82 8.57 5.09
N ALA A 271 4.65 8.85 6.09
CA ALA A 271 6.08 8.99 5.88
C ALA A 271 6.75 7.62 5.74
N HIS A 272 7.76 7.56 4.89
CA HIS A 272 8.55 6.35 4.78
C HIS A 272 9.53 6.17 5.93
N PRO A 273 9.94 4.91 6.23
CA PRO A 273 10.93 4.61 7.27
C PRO A 273 12.24 5.40 7.18
N GLY A 274 12.60 5.88 5.97
CA GLY A 274 13.79 6.71 5.76
C GLY A 274 13.68 8.13 6.31
N GLU A 275 12.46 8.68 6.44
CA GLU A 275 12.25 10.05 6.92
C GLU A 275 12.43 10.18 8.43
N TYR A 276 11.99 9.18 9.20
CA TYR A 276 12.08 9.17 10.67
C TYR A 276 13.51 9.19 11.23
N ARG A 277 14.55 9.14 10.39
CA ARG A 277 15.96 9.19 10.80
C ARG A 277 16.57 10.59 10.74
N LEU A 278 15.84 11.57 10.21
CA LEU A 278 16.34 12.94 9.99
C LEU A 278 15.77 13.95 11.00
N GLU A 279 14.90 13.50 11.91
CA GLU A 279 14.40 14.22 13.08
C GLU A 279 15.16 13.75 14.32
#